data_AF-A0A809RJ37-F1
#
_entry.id   AF-A0A809RJ37-F1
#
_cell.length_a   1.000
_cell.length_b   1.000
_cell.length_c   1.000
_cell.angle_alpha   90.00
_cell.angle_beta   90.00
_cell.angle_gamma   90.00
#
_symmetry.space_group_name_H-M   'P 1'
#
loop_
_entity.id
_entity.type
_entity.pdbx_description
1 polymer ?
#
loop_
_entity_poly.entity_id
_entity_poly.type
_entity_poly.pdbx_seq_one_letter_code
_entity_poly.pdbx_strand_id
1 'polypeptide(L)' 'MHKIGVMMVWLGLISTIVGLIFGFIDLVKYGEPSIWIAIIPAGFAALLVGVTMTQFSKAKDSDTM' A
#
# COMPACT_ATOMS: atom_id res chain seq x y z
N MET A 1 -17.98 1.42 4.92
CA MET A 1 -16.58 1.25 4.44
C MET A 1 -16.35 2.18 3.27
N HIS A 2 -15.37 3.09 3.38
CA HIS A 2 -15.07 4.04 2.32
C HIS A 2 -14.51 3.31 1.08
N LYS A 3 -15.28 3.29 -0.02
CA LYS A 3 -14.92 2.53 -1.24
C LYS A 3 -13.54 2.93 -1.79
N ILE A 4 -13.22 4.23 -1.77
CA ILE A 4 -11.93 4.76 -2.22
C ILE A 4 -10.79 4.33 -1.29
N GLY A 5 -11.03 4.35 0.03
CA GLY A 5 -10.04 3.92 1.03
C GLY A 5 -9.69 2.44 0.86
N VAL A 6 -10.70 1.59 0.67
CA VAL A 6 -10.51 0.16 0.41
C VAL A 6 -9.73 -0.06 -0.90
N MET A 7 -10.05 0.69 -1.96
CA MET A 7 -9.30 0.60 -3.22
C MET A 7 -7.83 0.98 -3.07
N MET A 8 -7.53 2.06 -2.32
CA MET A 8 -6.15 2.47 -2.03
C MET A 8 -5.38 1.42 -1.23
N VAL A 9 -6.04 0.75 -0.28
CA VAL A 9 -5.43 -0.36 0.46
C VAL A 9 -5.03 -1.48 -0.49
N TRP A 10 -5.93 -1.89 -1.39
CA TRP A 10 -5.62 -2.94 -2.37
C TRP A 10 -4.49 -2.54 -3.32
N LEU A 11 -4.49 -1.31 -3.83
CA LEU A 11 -3.41 -0.81 -4.68
C LEU A 11 -2.07 -0.81 -3.95
N GLY A 12 -2.03 -0.24 -2.74
CA GLY A 12 -0.81 -0.18 -1.93
C GLY A 12 -0.29 -1.57 -1.56
N LEU A 13 -1.18 -2.51 -1.24
CA LEU A 13 -0.83 -3.89 -0.94
C LEU A 13 -0.20 -4.60 -2.14
N ILE A 14 -0.85 -4.54 -3.29
CA ILE A 14 -0.36 -5.19 -4.53
C ILE A 14 0.99 -4.58 -4.93
N SER A 15 1.11 -3.25 -4.95
CA SER A 15 2.38 -2.58 -5.27
C SER A 15 3.49 -3.00 -4.32
N THR A 16 3.22 -3.08 -3.02
CA THR A 16 4.22 -3.51 -2.02
C THR A 16 4.67 -4.95 -2.27
N ILE A 17 3.74 -5.87 -2.53
CA ILE A 17 4.05 -7.29 -2.80
C ILE A 17 4.90 -7.41 -4.08
N VAL A 18 4.52 -6.70 -5.15
CA VAL A 18 5.29 -6.67 -6.41
C VAL A 18 6.70 -6.13 -6.18
N GLY A 19 6.83 -5.02 -5.45
CA GLY A 19 8.11 -4.43 -5.09
C GLY A 19 9.03 -5.37 -4.32
N LEU A 20 8.46 -6.09 -3.34
CA LEU A 20 9.18 -7.09 -2.57
C LEU A 20 9.62 -8.27 -3.44
N ILE A 21 8.71 -8.86 -4.21
CA ILE A 21 9.02 -10.03 -5.04
C ILE A 21 10.10 -9.68 -6.07
N PHE A 22 9.86 -8.71 -6.94
CA PHE A 22 10.80 -8.37 -8.02
C PHE A 22 12.07 -7.70 -7.50
N GLY A 23 11.95 -6.84 -6.48
CA GLY A 23 13.09 -6.17 -5.89
C GLY A 23 14.08 -7.14 -5.24
N PHE A 24 13.59 -8.15 -4.53
CA PHE A 24 14.46 -9.16 -3.92
C PHE A 24 14.94 -10.21 -4.92
N ILE A 25 14.14 -10.60 -5.93
CA ILE A 25 14.63 -11.46 -7.02
C ILE A 25 15.83 -10.82 -7.71
N ASP A 26 15.72 -9.54 -8.07
CA ASP A 26 16.81 -8.81 -8.73
C ASP A 26 18.02 -8.67 -7.80
N LEU A 27 17.80 -8.35 -6.51
CA LEU A 27 18.88 -8.23 -5.54
C LEU A 27 19.66 -9.55 -5.40
N VAL A 28 18.97 -10.70 -5.37
CA VAL A 28 19.61 -12.02 -5.28
C VAL A 28 20.30 -12.39 -6.59
N LYS A 29 19.71 -12.05 -7.74
CA LYS A 29 20.22 -12.45 -9.05
C LYS A 29 21.38 -11.60 -9.54
N TYR A 30 21.34 -10.29 -9.29
CA TYR A 30 22.26 -9.30 -9.82
C TYR A 30 23.14 -8.65 -8.76
N GLY A 31 22.86 -8.84 -7.47
CA GLY A 31 23.64 -8.28 -6.37
C GLY A 31 23.42 -6.79 -6.14
N GLU A 32 22.54 -6.14 -6.91
CA GLU A 32 22.25 -4.70 -6.80
C GLU A 32 20.78 -4.42 -6.49
N PRO A 33 20.47 -3.36 -5.73
CA PRO A 33 19.10 -2.98 -5.42
C PRO A 33 18.35 -2.54 -6.69
N SER A 34 17.25 -3.22 -7.00
CA SER A 34 16.45 -2.89 -8.17
C SER A 34 15.53 -1.70 -7.96
N ILE A 35 15.17 -1.03 -9.07
CA ILE A 35 14.17 0.04 -9.09
C ILE A 35 12.81 -0.40 -8.52
N TRP A 36 12.50 -1.70 -8.55
CA TRP A 36 11.30 -2.28 -7.94
C TRP A 36 11.22 -2.04 -6.43
N ILE A 37 12.36 -1.91 -5.73
CA ILE A 37 12.39 -1.61 -4.30
C ILE A 37 11.82 -0.21 -4.02
N ALA A 38 11.98 0.75 -4.95
CA ALA A 38 11.44 2.10 -4.80
C ALA A 38 9.90 2.15 -4.78
N ILE A 39 9.24 1.11 -5.28
CA ILE A 39 7.78 0.99 -5.25
C ILE A 39 7.27 0.67 -3.83
N ILE A 40 8.13 0.11 -2.96
CA ILE A 40 7.75 -0.30 -1.61
C ILE A 40 7.35 0.91 -0.75
N PRO A 41 8.16 1.98 -0.60
CA PRO A 41 7.74 3.19 0.11
C PRO A 41 6.44 3.80 -0.43
N ALA A 42 6.25 3.80 -1.75
CA ALA A 42 5.02 4.28 -2.38
C ALA A 42 3.80 3.41 -2.02
N GLY A 43 3.97 2.09 -2.02
CA GLY A 43 2.95 1.14 -1.58
C GLY A 43 2.55 1.32 -0.11
N PHE A 44 3.53 1.52 0.78
CA PHE A 44 3.28 1.84 2.19
C PHE A 44 2.54 3.16 2.38
N ALA A 45 2.89 4.21 1.63
CA ALA A 45 2.17 5.47 1.66
C ALA A 45 0.71 5.32 1.22
N ALA A 46 0.46 4.57 0.15
CA ALA A 46 -0.91 4.28 -0.33
C ALA A 46 -1.72 3.47 0.70
N LEU A 47 -1.10 2.48 1.34
CA LEU A 47 -1.71 1.72 2.44
C LEU A 47 -2.11 2.64 3.60
N LEU A 48 -1.20 3.52 4.05
CA LEU A 48 -1.46 4.46 5.13
C LEU A 48 -2.64 5.37 4.80
N VAL A 49 -2.67 5.96 3.60
CA VAL A 49 -3.77 6.83 3.16
C VAL A 49 -5.08 6.05 3.10
N GLY A 50 -5.09 4.86 2.49
CA GLY A 50 -6.29 4.04 2.36
C GLY A 50 -6.87 3.59 3.70
N VAL A 51 -6.01 3.16 4.63
CA VAL A 51 -6.40 2.80 6.00
C VAL A 51 -6.96 4.02 6.72
N THR A 52 -6.25 5.15 6.69
CA THR A 52 -6.68 6.39 7.35
C THR A 52 -8.06 6.82 6.85
N MET A 53 -8.27 6.90 5.53
CA MET A 53 -9.57 7.27 4.97
C MET A 53 -10.69 6.30 5.40
N THR A 54 -10.40 5.00 5.45
CA THR A 54 -11.39 3.99 5.85
C THR A 54 -11.77 4.14 7.32
N GLN A 55 -10.80 4.40 8.20
CA GLN A 55 -11.00 4.59 9.63
C GLN A 55 -11.78 5.87 9.94
N PHE A 56 -11.41 7.00 9.31
CA PHE A 56 -12.11 8.27 9.48
C PHE A 56 -13.54 8.22 8.96
N SER A 57 -13.79 7.54 7.83
CA SER A 57 -15.17 7.34 7.34
C SER A 57 -16.00 6.52 8.33
N LYS A 58 -15.42 5.52 8.99
CA LYS A 58 -16.12 4.71 9.99
C LYS A 58 -16.44 5.52 11.25
N ALA A 59 -15.51 6.36 11.71
CA ALA A 59 -15.72 7.24 12.86
C ALA A 59 -16.84 8.26 12.60
N LYS A 60 -16.89 8.83 11.40
CA LYS A 60 -17.98 9.75 11.02
C LYS A 60 -19.36 9.11 11.08
N ASP A 61 -19.50 7.86 10.62
CA ASP A 61 -20.78 7.15 10.64
C ASP A 61 -21.27 6.89 12.08
N SER A 62 -20.36 6.66 13.04
CA SER A 62 -20.72 6.42 14.45
C SER A 62 -21.17 7.66 15.21
N ASP A 63 -20.69 8.85 14.84
CA ASP A 63 -21.08 10.12 15.50
C ASP A 63 -22.48 10.62 15.06
N THR A 64 -23.06 9.99 14.04
CA THR A 64 -24.39 10.34 13.49
C THR A 64 -25.52 9.39 13.91
N MET A 65 -25.24 8.44 14.81
CA MET A 65 -26.22 7.50 15.40
C MET A 65 -26.39 7.76 16.89
#